data_AF-A0A962QIU0-F1
#
_entry.id   AF-A0A962QIU0-F1
#
_cell.length_a   1.000
_cell.length_b   1.000
_cell.length_c   1.000
_cell.angle_alpha   90.00
_cell.angle_beta   90.00
_cell.angle_gamma   90.00
#
_symmetry.space_group_name_H-M   'P 1'
#
loop_
_entity.id
_entity.type
_entity.pdbx_description
1 polymer ?
#
loop_
_entity_poly.entity_id
_entity_poly.type
_entity_poly.pdbx_seq_one_letter_code
_entity_poly.pdbx_strand_id
1 'polypeptide(L)' 'MADGIDSIAWLQQLAGRIDRLHDRTEIEAALDDVEYLVEVLDPELQPAAYQLIEILNRRLAQTT' A
#
# COMPACT_ATOMS: atom_id res chain seq x y z
N MET A 1 19.34 7.33 1.89
CA MET A 1 18.52 8.11 2.83
C MET A 1 17.10 7.90 2.37
N ALA A 2 16.26 7.25 3.18
CA ALA A 2 14.83 7.16 2.87
C ALA A 2 14.28 8.56 3.10
N ASP A 3 14.21 9.32 2.01
CA ASP A 3 13.68 10.67 2.00
C ASP A 3 12.18 10.53 2.21
N GLY A 4 11.66 10.82 3.42
CA GLY A 4 10.25 10.62 3.78
C GLY A 4 9.24 11.31 2.85
N ILE A 5 9.73 12.12 1.90
CA ILE A 5 9.00 12.76 0.82
C ILE A 5 8.49 11.74 -0.22
N ASP A 6 9.17 10.61 -0.44
CA ASP A 6 8.75 9.64 -1.47
C ASP A 6 7.72 8.61 -0.97
N SER A 7 7.75 8.23 0.31
CA SER A 7 6.81 7.26 0.89
C SER A 7 5.38 7.79 0.93
N ILE A 8 5.19 9.07 1.28
CA ILE A 8 3.87 9.71 1.30
C ILE A 8 3.30 9.79 -0.13
N ALA A 9 4.12 10.23 -1.08
CA ALA A 9 3.71 10.33 -2.48
C ALA A 9 3.30 8.96 -3.04
N TRP A 10 4.05 7.91 -2.69
CA TRP A 10 3.73 6.55 -3.10
C TRP A 10 2.41 6.05 -2.48
N LEU A 11 2.18 6.23 -1.17
CA LEU A 11 0.92 5.82 -0.52
C LEU A 11 -0.29 6.54 -1.13
N GLN A 12 -0.16 7.84 -1.43
CA GLN A 12 -1.21 8.61 -2.10
C GLN A 12 -1.46 8.11 -3.53
N GLN A 13 -0.40 7.79 -4.27
CA GLN A 13 -0.52 7.22 -5.62
C GLN A 13 -1.20 5.86 -5.59
N LEU A 14 -0.81 4.99 -4.65
CA LEU A 14 -1.47 3.70 -4.45
C LEU A 14 -2.95 3.89 -4.13
N ALA A 15 -3.28 4.74 -3.16
CA ALA A 15 -4.67 5.03 -2.81
C ALA A 15 -5.50 5.53 -4.02
N GLY A 16 -4.91 6.36 -4.89
CA GLY A 16 -5.58 6.86 -6.09
C GLY A 16 -5.80 5.82 -7.19
N ARG A 17 -5.06 4.70 -7.17
CA ARG A 17 -5.20 3.61 -8.16
C ARG A 17 -5.72 2.30 -7.57
N ILE A 18 -5.93 2.21 -6.26
CA ILE A 18 -6.28 0.96 -5.57
C ILE A 18 -7.56 0.33 -6.12
N ASP A 19 -8.51 1.16 -6.56
CA ASP A 19 -9.75 0.73 -7.21
C ASP A 19 -9.56 0.06 -8.57
N ARG A 20 -8.40 0.28 -9.21
CA ARG A 20 -8.05 -0.22 -10.54
C ARG A 20 -7.09 -1.41 -10.49
N LEU A 21 -6.71 -1.89 -9.30
CA LEU A 21 -5.94 -3.12 -9.16
C LEU A 21 -6.92 -4.29 -9.34
N HIS A 22 -6.80 -4.99 -10.47
CA HIS A 22 -7.69 -6.10 -10.83
C HIS A 22 -6.96 -7.44 -10.86
N ASP A 23 -5.65 -7.42 -11.07
CA ASP A 23 -4.83 -8.63 -11.12
C ASP A 23 -4.29 -9.01 -9.74
N ARG A 24 -4.25 -10.31 -9.45
CA ARG A 24 -3.73 -10.85 -8.19
C ARG A 24 -2.28 -10.44 -7.97
N THR A 25 -1.42 -10.55 -8.99
CA THR A 25 0.00 -10.22 -8.90
C THR A 25 0.21 -8.73 -8.67
N GLU A 26 -0.64 -7.86 -9.25
CA GLU A 26 -0.59 -6.41 -8.97
C GLU A 26 -0.96 -6.08 -7.52
N ILE A 27 -1.97 -6.78 -6.97
CA ILE A 27 -2.42 -6.57 -5.59
C ILE A 27 -1.35 -7.09 -4.61
N GLU A 28 -0.77 -8.25 -4.86
CA GLU A 28 0.31 -8.85 -4.04
C GLU A 28 1.56 -7.96 -4.06
N ALA A 29 1.99 -7.47 -5.22
CA ALA A 29 3.12 -6.54 -5.31
C ALA A 29 2.88 -5.23 -4.55
N ALA A 30 1.67 -4.67 -4.63
CA ALA A 30 1.32 -3.49 -3.86
C ALA A 30 1.29 -3.75 -2.35
N LEU A 31 0.94 -4.98 -1.93
CA LEU A 31 0.96 -5.40 -0.53
C LEU A 31 2.39 -5.44 0.01
N ASP A 32 3.29 -6.12 -0.70
CA ASP A 32 4.72 -6.19 -0.35
C ASP A 32 5.35 -4.79 -0.24
N ASP A 33 5.04 -3.90 -1.19
CA ASP A 33 5.54 -2.53 -1.19
C ASP A 33 5.03 -1.74 0.04
N VAL A 34 3.74 -1.85 0.40
CA VAL A 34 3.21 -1.17 1.59
C VAL A 34 3.80 -1.75 2.87
N GLU A 35 3.98 -3.06 2.96
CA GLU A 35 4.58 -3.72 4.13
C GLU A 35 6.02 -3.26 4.34
N TYR A 36 6.81 -3.19 3.28
CA TYR A 36 8.16 -2.60 3.32
C TYR A 36 8.12 -1.14 3.79
N LEU A 37 7.18 -0.34 3.26
CA LEU A 37 7.03 1.05 3.67
C LEU A 37 6.66 1.17 5.16
N VAL A 38 5.81 0.31 5.71
CA VAL A 38 5.42 0.35 7.13
C VAL A 38 6.63 0.20 8.05
N GLU A 39 7.62 -0.62 7.68
CA GLU A 39 8.84 -0.81 8.48
C GLU A 39 9.71 0.45 8.57
N VAL A 40 9.61 1.34 7.58
CA VAL A 40 10.45 2.55 7.47
C VAL A 40 9.66 3.86 7.59
N LEU A 41 8.33 3.80 7.62
CA LEU A 41 7.43 4.96 7.74
C LEU A 41 7.48 5.57 9.13
N ASP A 42 7.37 6.90 9.17
CA ASP A 42 7.12 7.62 10.41
C ASP A 42 5.89 7.05 11.13
N PRO A 43 5.93 6.91 12.47
CA PRO A 43 4.82 6.33 13.24
C PRO A 43 3.46 7.01 13.01
N GLU A 44 3.46 8.30 12.67
CA GLU A 44 2.26 9.08 12.36
C GLU A 44 1.58 8.64 11.05
N LEU A 45 2.34 8.04 10.12
CA LEU A 45 1.87 7.62 8.80
C LEU A 45 1.55 6.12 8.73
N GLN A 46 2.09 5.31 9.65
CA GLN A 46 1.81 3.88 9.72
C GLN A 46 0.31 3.54 9.76
N PRO A 47 -0.57 4.27 10.48
CA PRO A 47 -2.01 3.99 10.45
C PRO A 47 -2.63 4.07 9.05
N ALA A 48 -2.16 4.99 8.19
CA ALA A 48 -2.66 5.11 6.82
C ALA A 48 -2.19 3.94 5.95
N ALA A 49 -0.95 3.48 6.14
CA ALA A 49 -0.42 2.31 5.44
C ALA A 49 -1.14 1.02 5.86
N TYR A 50 -1.43 0.83 7.15
CA TYR A 50 -2.24 -0.32 7.61
C TYR A 50 -3.64 -0.35 7.01
N GLN A 51 -4.29 0.80 6.84
CA GLN A 51 -5.59 0.87 6.14
C GLN A 51 -5.48 0.41 4.68
N LEU A 52 -4.41 0.78 3.98
CA LEU A 52 -4.17 0.33 2.62
C LEU A 52 -3.94 -1.19 2.56
N ILE A 53 -3.17 -1.75 3.49
CA ILE A 53 -2.98 -3.21 3.63
C ILE A 53 -4.32 -3.93 3.81
N GLU A 54 -5.22 -3.42 4.66
CA GLU A 54 -6.55 -4.01 4.84
C GLU A 54 -7.38 -3.97 3.55
N ILE A 55 -7.34 -2.87 2.80
CA ILE A 55 -8.07 -2.73 1.54
C ILE A 55 -7.52 -3.70 0.50
N LEU A 56 -6.19 -3.77 0.36
CA LEU A 56 -5.51 -4.69 -0.56
C LEU A 56 -5.84 -6.15 -0.24
N ASN A 57 -5.81 -6.55 1.03
CA ASN A 57 -6.20 -7.91 1.45
C ASN A 57 -7.65 -8.24 1.10
N ARG A 58 -8.59 -7.31 1.32
CA ARG A 58 -9.99 -7.51 0.93
C ARG A 58 -10.15 -7.65 -0.58
N ARG A 59 -9.34 -6.95 -1.38
CA ARG A 59 -9.34 -7.08 -2.84
C ARG A 59 -8.75 -8.41 -3.28
N LEU A 60 -7.62 -8.81 -2.71
CA LEU A 60 -6.98 -10.09 -3.00
C LEU A 60 -7.92 -11.27 -2.73
N ALA A 61 -8.73 -11.18 -1.67
CA ALA A 61 -9.76 -12.16 -1.35
C ALA A 61 -10.92 -12.19 -2.36
N GLN A 62 -11.19 -11.09 -3.07
CA GLN A 62 -12.22 -10.99 -4.11
C GLN A 62 -11.69 -11.40 -5.49
N THR A 63 -10.39 -11.29 -5.72
CA THR A 63 -9.70 -11.79 -6.92
C THR A 63 -9.52 -13.31 -6.82
N THR A 64 -10.63 -14.03 -7.07
CA THR A 64 -10.73 -15.50 -7.09
C THR A 64 -10.04 -16.08 -8.32
#